data_AF-B1MWK6-F1
#
_entry.id   AF-B1MWK6-F1
#
_cell.length_a   1.000
_cell.length_b   1.000
_cell.length_c   1.000
_cell.angle_alpha   90.00
_cell.angle_beta   90.00
_cell.angle_gamma   90.00
#
_symmetry.space_group_name_H-M   'P 1'
#
loop_
_entity.id
_entity.type
_entity.pdbx_description
1 polymer ?
#
loop_
_entity_poly.entity_id
_entity_poly.type
_entity_poly.pdbx_seq_one_letter_code
_entity_poly.pdbx_strand_id
1 'polypeptide(L)'
;MIISDYALEIKQSGFSVYEQPNKWLHDVSDKYNVAVGLSMHKLRHTWATLALDQGASVKQVQTYLGHADVSMTLDVYSDITKRASDETGNILAKLDI
;
A
#
# COMPACT_ATOMS: atom_id res chain seq x y z
N MET A 1 16.44 -4.66 -21.71
CA MET A 1 15.71 -5.17 -22.89
C MET A 1 14.51 -6.04 -22.44
N ILE A 2 13.66 -5.52 -21.55
CA ILE A 2 12.43 -6.19 -21.06
C ILE A 2 11.33 -5.13 -20.90
N ILE A 3 11.69 -3.92 -20.47
CA ILE A 3 10.74 -2.80 -20.28
C ILE A 3 10.21 -2.24 -21.62
N SER A 4 10.98 -2.35 -22.71
CA SER A 4 10.60 -1.81 -24.03
C SER A 4 9.43 -2.57 -24.66
N ASP A 5 9.43 -3.90 -24.54
CA ASP A 5 8.45 -4.73 -25.23
C ASP A 5 7.08 -4.71 -24.53
N TYR A 6 7.08 -4.66 -23.20
CA TYR A 6 5.84 -4.52 -22.42
C TYR A 6 5.15 -3.17 -22.68
N ALA A 7 5.93 -2.11 -22.91
CA ALA A 7 5.43 -0.78 -23.23
C ALA A 7 4.76 -0.68 -24.62
N LEU A 8 5.18 -1.53 -25.56
CA LEU A 8 4.59 -1.60 -26.90
C LEU A 8 3.27 -2.38 -26.91
N GLU A 9 3.14 -3.40 -26.06
CA GLU A 9 1.93 -4.21 -25.95
C GLU A 9 0.75 -3.42 -25.35
N ILE A 10 1.00 -2.60 -24.33
CA ILE A 10 -0.02 -1.68 -23.75
C ILE A 10 -0.48 -0.58 -24.70
N LYS A 11 0.34 -0.17 -25.68
CA LYS A 11 -0.13 0.74 -26.75
C LYS A 11 -1.17 0.08 -27.67
N GLN A 12 -1.11 -1.24 -27.86
CA GLN A 12 -2.00 -1.96 -28.77
C GLN A 12 -3.36 -2.31 -28.15
N SER A 13 -3.44 -2.42 -26.82
CA SER A 13 -4.71 -2.60 -26.09
C SER A 13 -5.57 -1.33 -25.99
N GLY A 14 -5.14 -0.22 -26.59
CA GLY A 14 -5.88 1.05 -26.61
C GLY A 14 -5.89 1.79 -25.27
N PHE A 15 -4.99 1.44 -24.34
CA PHE A 15 -5.01 1.98 -22.99
C PHE A 15 -3.61 2.31 -22.46
N SER A 16 -3.38 3.60 -22.16
CA SER A 16 -2.11 4.07 -21.62
C SER A 16 -2.09 3.95 -20.10
N VAL A 17 -1.06 3.28 -19.56
CA VAL A 17 -0.75 3.25 -18.10
C VAL A 17 -0.63 4.67 -17.54
N TYR A 18 -0.21 5.63 -18.36
CA TYR A 18 0.06 7.00 -17.95
C TYR A 18 -1.19 7.87 -17.84
N GLU A 19 -2.27 7.53 -18.53
CA GLU A 19 -3.49 8.35 -18.52
C GLU A 19 -4.49 7.87 -17.46
N GLN A 20 -4.54 6.56 -17.21
CA GLN A 20 -5.54 5.96 -16.33
C GLN A 20 -4.95 4.76 -15.53
N PRO A 21 -3.99 5.01 -14.63
CA PRO A 21 -3.23 3.96 -13.95
C PRO A 21 -4.09 2.99 -13.13
N ASN A 22 -5.16 3.47 -12.49
CA ASN A 22 -6.07 2.59 -11.72
C ASN A 22 -6.82 1.62 -12.63
N LYS A 23 -7.30 2.06 -13.79
CA LYS A 23 -8.03 1.19 -14.71
C LYS A 23 -7.13 0.10 -15.27
N TRP A 24 -5.89 0.44 -15.65
CA TRP A 24 -4.90 -0.56 -16.04
C TRP A 24 -4.62 -1.58 -14.91
N LEU A 25 -4.47 -1.12 -13.67
CA LEU A 25 -4.28 -2.01 -12.52
C LEU A 25 -5.45 -2.95 -12.31
N HIS A 26 -6.68 -2.47 -12.45
CA HIS A 26 -7.88 -3.30 -12.38
C HIS A 26 -7.88 -4.35 -13.50
N ASP A 27 -7.69 -3.94 -14.75
CA ASP A 27 -7.72 -4.83 -15.91
C ASP A 27 -6.65 -5.94 -15.81
N VAL A 28 -5.43 -5.59 -15.37
CA VAL A 28 -4.35 -6.56 -15.16
C VAL A 28 -4.66 -7.48 -13.98
N SER A 29 -5.18 -6.93 -12.89
CA SER A 29 -5.50 -7.73 -11.70
C SER A 29 -6.62 -8.74 -11.96
N ASP A 30 -7.63 -8.35 -12.73
CA ASP A 30 -8.72 -9.23 -13.14
C ASP A 30 -8.25 -10.27 -14.16
N LYS A 31 -7.41 -9.88 -15.13
CA LYS A 31 -6.84 -10.79 -16.13
C LYS A 31 -5.99 -11.91 -15.51
N TYR A 32 -5.18 -11.58 -14.52
CA TYR A 32 -4.26 -12.54 -13.89
C TYR A 32 -4.73 -13.02 -12.51
N ASN A 33 -5.93 -12.63 -12.09
CA ASN A 33 -6.53 -12.94 -10.79
C ASN A 33 -5.57 -12.69 -9.60
N VAL A 34 -4.90 -11.53 -9.60
CA VAL A 34 -3.87 -11.18 -8.62
C VAL A 34 -4.48 -10.69 -7.30
N ALA A 35 -5.46 -9.79 -7.39
CA ALA A 35 -6.14 -9.22 -6.23
C ALA A 35 -7.50 -8.61 -6.60
N VAL A 36 -8.49 -8.71 -5.73
CA VAL A 36 -9.80 -8.10 -5.98
C VAL A 36 -9.74 -6.59 -5.77
N GLY A 37 -10.02 -5.83 -6.84
CA GLY A 37 -10.12 -4.37 -6.81
C GLY A 37 -8.79 -3.69 -6.50
N LEU A 38 -7.70 -4.10 -7.14
CA LEU A 38 -6.38 -3.49 -7.02
C LEU A 38 -6.39 -2.04 -7.49
N SER A 39 -5.88 -1.11 -6.68
CA SER A 39 -5.76 0.30 -7.03
C SER A 39 -4.46 0.90 -6.51
N MET A 40 -4.07 2.05 -7.04
CA MET A 40 -2.90 2.80 -6.54
C MET A 40 -3.01 3.12 -5.05
N HIS A 41 -4.24 3.36 -4.55
CA HIS A 41 -4.48 3.60 -3.14
C HIS A 41 -4.22 2.34 -2.30
N LYS A 42 -4.65 1.14 -2.74
CA LYS A 42 -4.36 -0.12 -2.04
C LYS A 42 -2.88 -0.49 -2.05
N LEU A 43 -2.18 -0.22 -3.16
CA LEU A 43 -0.73 -0.40 -3.24
C LEU A 43 -0.01 0.52 -2.24
N ARG A 44 -0.47 1.77 -2.13
CA ARG A 44 0.06 2.74 -1.17
C ARG A 44 -0.16 2.29 0.29
N HIS A 45 -1.34 1.78 0.62
CA HIS A 45 -1.63 1.17 1.93
C HIS A 45 -0.71 -0.01 2.25
N THR A 46 -0.48 -0.89 1.27
CA THR A 46 0.38 -2.05 1.42
C THR A 46 1.82 -1.63 1.73
N TRP A 47 2.34 -0.65 0.98
CA TRP A 47 3.68 -0.11 1.22
C TRP A 47 3.80 0.53 2.61
N ALA A 48 2.81 1.34 3.02
CA ALA A 48 2.82 1.98 4.34
C ALA A 48 2.82 0.95 5.47
N THR A 49 1.97 -0.08 5.36
CA THR A 49 1.87 -1.16 6.34
C THR A 49 3.19 -1.93 6.47
N LEU A 50 3.82 -2.28 5.34
CA LEU A 50 5.12 -2.97 5.33
C LEU A 50 6.24 -2.12 5.91
N ALA A 51 6.27 -0.82 5.60
CA ALA A 51 7.28 0.09 6.15
C ALA A 51 7.16 0.20 7.68
N LEU A 52 5.93 0.30 8.20
CA LEU A 52 5.67 0.34 9.64
C LEU A 52 6.01 -0.99 10.32
N ASP A 53 5.70 -2.12 9.69
CA ASP A 53 6.05 -3.47 10.18
C ASP A 53 7.57 -3.67 10.29
N GLN A 54 8.34 -3.07 9.36
CA GLN A 54 9.80 -3.06 9.40
C GLN A 54 10.40 -2.04 10.39
N GLY A 55 9.56 -1.36 11.20
CA GLY A 55 10.01 -0.44 12.23
C GLY A 55 10.29 0.99 11.74
N ALA A 56 9.87 1.35 10.52
CA ALA A 56 9.89 2.75 10.13
C ALA A 56 8.92 3.55 11.02
N SER A 57 9.32 4.75 11.41
CA SER A 57 8.42 5.63 12.15
C SER A 57 7.32 6.17 11.22
N VAL A 58 6.14 6.41 11.80
CA VAL A 58 5.00 6.99 11.10
C VAL A 58 5.37 8.29 10.39
N LYS A 59 6.20 9.13 11.02
CA LYS A 59 6.65 10.40 10.45
C LYS A 59 7.52 10.19 9.20
N GLN A 60 8.38 9.17 9.19
CA GLN A 60 9.15 8.80 8.01
C GLN A 60 8.22 8.32 6.88
N VAL A 61 7.30 7.41 7.16
CA VAL A 61 6.32 6.91 6.18
C VAL A 61 5.51 8.06 5.58
N GLN A 62 5.05 9.00 6.40
CA GLN A 62 4.32 10.19 5.97
C GLN A 62 5.17 11.12 5.08
N THR A 63 6.45 11.34 5.43
CA THR A 63 7.37 12.14 4.59
C THR A 63 7.59 11.49 3.23
N TYR A 64 7.75 10.17 3.17
CA TYR A 64 7.99 9.43 1.92
C TYR A 64 6.76 9.36 1.01
N LEU A 65 5.55 9.26 1.57
CA LEU A 65 4.31 9.23 0.79
C LEU A 65 3.85 10.61 0.33
N GLY A 66 4.43 11.67 0.89
CA GLY A 66 4.00 13.04 0.71
C GLY A 66 2.71 13.32 1.47
N HIS A 67 2.56 14.54 2.00
CA HIS A 67 1.40 15.01 2.76
C HIS A 67 0.06 14.99 2.00
N ALA A 68 0.02 14.41 0.79
CA ALA A 68 -1.15 14.35 -0.07
C ALA A 68 -2.27 13.43 0.47
N ASP A 69 -1.97 12.49 1.38
CA ASP A 69 -2.97 11.57 1.91
C ASP A 69 -2.74 11.24 3.39
N VAL A 70 -2.95 12.26 4.23
CA VAL A 70 -2.94 12.11 5.70
C VAL A 70 -4.03 11.14 6.16
N SER A 71 -5.19 11.15 5.50
CA SER A 71 -6.32 10.28 5.81
C SER A 71 -5.97 8.80 5.64
N MET A 72 -5.33 8.42 4.54
CA MET A 72 -4.84 7.04 4.34
C MET A 72 -3.83 6.62 5.42
N THR A 73 -2.91 7.52 5.76
CA THR A 73 -1.90 7.26 6.81
C THR A 73 -2.57 7.09 8.17
N LEU A 74 -3.66 7.84 8.42
CA LEU A 74 -4.42 7.81 9.67
C LEU A 74 -5.30 6.53 9.81
N ASP A 75 -5.83 6.02 8.70
CA ASP A 75 -6.57 4.75 8.70
C ASP A 75 -5.65 3.59 9.06
N VAL A 76 -4.45 3.55 8.46
CA VAL A 76 -3.40 2.56 8.80
C VAL A 76 -2.90 2.77 10.24
N TYR A 77 -2.76 4.03 10.67
CA TYR A 77 -2.39 4.39 12.05
C TYR A 77 -3.35 3.81 13.07
N SER A 78 -4.66 3.86 12.82
CA SER A 78 -5.66 3.40 13.78
C SER A 78 -5.57 1.90 14.04
N ASP A 79 -5.34 1.10 13.00
CA ASP A 79 -5.25 -0.36 13.12
C ASP A 79 -3.91 -0.84 13.68
N ILE A 80 -2.79 -0.22 13.29
CA ILE A 80 -1.47 -0.58 13.82
C ILE A 80 -1.32 -0.12 15.27
N THR A 81 -1.77 1.10 15.59
CA THR A 81 -1.66 1.62 16.96
C THR A 81 -2.52 0.82 17.93
N LYS A 82 -3.71 0.35 17.51
CA LYS A 82 -4.49 -0.62 18.29
C LYS A 82 -3.70 -1.90 18.55
N ARG A 83 -3.15 -2.53 17.50
CA ARG A 83 -2.36 -3.76 17.65
C ARG A 83 -1.15 -3.57 18.54
N ALA A 84 -0.39 -2.49 18.37
CA ALA A 84 0.77 -2.18 19.21
C ALA A 84 0.37 -1.92 20.67
N SER A 85 -0.76 -1.24 20.91
CA SER A 85 -1.32 -1.03 22.25
C SER A 85 -1.76 -2.34 22.89
N ASP A 86 -2.43 -3.22 22.15
CA ASP A 86 -2.88 -4.53 22.64
C ASP A 86 -1.68 -5.45 22.94
N GLU A 87 -0.65 -5.43 22.09
CA GLU A 87 0.58 -6.18 22.29
C GLU A 87 1.35 -5.67 23.53
N THR A 88 1.46 -4.34 23.68
CA THR A 88 2.03 -3.72 24.88
C THR A 88 1.24 -4.09 26.13
N GLY A 89 -0.10 -4.02 26.06
CA GLY A 89 -0.98 -4.42 27.15
C GLY A 89 -0.80 -5.88 27.54
N ASN A 90 -0.63 -6.78 26.57
CA ASN A 90 -0.35 -8.19 26.81
C ASN A 90 1.04 -8.43 27.40
N ILE A 91 2.06 -7.67 26.97
CA ILE A 91 3.40 -7.76 27.55
C ILE A 91 3.40 -7.27 29.00
N LEU A 92 2.74 -6.14 29.28
CA LEU A 92 2.60 -5.60 30.63
C LEU A 92 1.79 -6.54 31.53
N ALA A 93 0.70 -7.13 31.02
CA ALA A 93 -0.08 -8.11 31.76
C ALA A 93 0.70 -9.41 32.04
N LYS A 94 1.66 -9.79 31.18
CA LYS A 94 2.57 -10.93 31.42
C LYS A 94 3.71 -10.61 32.37
N LEU A 95 4.03 -9.33 32.57
CA LEU A 95 5.10 -8.90 33.45
C LEU A 95 4.69 -8.87 34.93
N ASP A 96 3.39 -8.98 35.25
CA ASP A 96 2.82 -9.15 36.59
C ASP A 96 3.61 -8.42 37.71
N ILE A 97 3.85 -7.12 37.48
CA ILE A 97 4.36 -6.15 38.45
C ILE A 97 3.24 -5.23 38.91
#